data_AF-A0A1L5L1D9-F1
#
_entry.id   AF-A0A1L5L1D9-F1
#
_cell.length_a   1.000
_cell.length_b   1.000
_cell.length_c   1.000
_cell.angle_alpha   90.00
_cell.angle_beta   90.00
_cell.angle_gamma   90.00
#
_symmetry.space_group_name_H-M   'P 1'
#
loop_
_entity.id
_entity.type
_entity.pdbx_description
1 polymer ?
#
loop_
_entity_poly.entity_id
_entity_poly.type
_entity_poly.pdbx_seq_one_letter_code
_entity_poly.pdbx_strand_id
1 'polypeptide(L)'
;FAEGAPAADTLEEAAQPTTVEKTLAEMFADAQDGETLRLEQDVTVTGQEDADYKNSGTVTLDLNGHTITGDNKNIALRAIGTEAGKGTLKITNGTIKTNSGTYCTVGAKDAALELSDMQLENSTAYGCSVKAFAGGTIDLKKVCSTSQTGGGVEAAGGTVNIYDSTFTQTGYYDHNSVNLAASGGTGTVNVYGGSFTSENYGLYIFSSGGTINVYDGTFKAGEEKAVVKADLDLNSYPTATANINIYGGDFTGKIDIADKEEVHVEITGGTFADTGLTKEAFSAYTAEGTVVTEGPDGTFTVKELDETNGVAEVGGKYYASLQKAVDNAGKGETVTLLQNTAEDIVIPERAELTLNLNGKTLTNHEDHTI
;
A
#
# COMPACT_ATOMS: atom_id res chain seq x y z
N PHE A 1 9.18 82.86 40.49
CA PHE A 1 8.23 81.78 40.79
C PHE A 1 7.70 81.28 39.47
N ALA A 2 8.08 80.05 39.16
CA ALA A 2 7.83 79.36 37.92
C ALA A 2 6.43 78.73 37.95
N GLU A 3 5.78 78.66 36.81
CA GLU A 3 4.89 77.55 36.48
C GLU A 3 4.97 77.34 34.97
N GLY A 4 5.64 76.24 34.61
CA GLY A 4 5.91 75.84 33.23
C GLY A 4 4.73 75.05 32.66
N ALA A 5 4.53 75.21 31.37
CA ALA A 5 3.63 74.39 30.56
C ALA A 5 4.08 72.91 30.56
N PRO A 6 3.16 71.94 30.59
CA PRO A 6 3.51 70.56 30.33
C PRO A 6 3.77 70.37 28.83
N ALA A 7 4.87 69.67 28.53
CA ALA A 7 5.25 69.24 27.21
C ALA A 7 4.19 68.29 26.62
N ALA A 8 3.94 68.43 25.32
CA ALA A 8 3.19 67.46 24.54
C ALA A 8 4.03 66.18 24.46
N ASP A 9 3.53 65.13 25.09
CA ASP A 9 4.07 63.77 25.02
C ASP A 9 3.75 63.22 23.63
N THR A 10 4.74 63.23 22.73
CA THR A 10 4.64 62.50 21.47
C THR A 10 4.81 61.02 21.79
N LEU A 11 3.70 60.33 21.97
CA LEU A 11 3.67 58.87 21.94
C LEU A 11 4.15 58.43 20.55
N GLU A 12 5.37 57.92 20.51
CA GLU A 12 5.92 57.19 19.38
C GLU A 12 5.05 55.94 19.19
N GLU A 13 4.24 55.95 18.14
CA GLU A 13 3.45 54.80 17.70
C GLU A 13 4.44 53.70 17.32
N ALA A 14 4.60 52.72 18.20
CA ALA A 14 5.39 51.53 17.93
C ALA A 14 4.82 50.88 16.66
N ALA A 15 5.59 50.92 15.57
CA ALA A 15 5.25 50.23 14.34
C ALA A 15 4.97 48.76 14.67
N GLN A 16 3.72 48.33 14.52
CA GLN A 16 3.39 46.91 14.56
C GLN A 16 4.22 46.21 13.48
N PRO A 17 4.87 45.07 13.78
CA PRO A 17 5.53 44.30 12.74
C PRO A 17 4.44 43.82 11.78
N THR A 18 4.36 44.43 10.60
CA THR A 18 3.56 43.94 9.49
C THR A 18 4.28 42.75 8.88
N THR A 19 4.24 41.60 9.56
CA THR A 19 4.45 40.31 8.90
C THR A 19 3.25 40.08 8.00
N VAL A 20 3.42 40.37 6.71
CA VAL A 20 2.50 39.86 5.69
C VAL A 20 2.69 38.35 5.68
N GLU A 21 1.78 37.63 6.32
CA GLU A 21 1.76 36.17 6.25
C GLU A 21 1.48 35.76 4.80
N LYS A 22 2.48 35.13 4.17
CA LYS A 22 2.29 34.53 2.85
C LYS A 22 1.38 33.32 2.98
N THR A 23 0.47 33.15 2.03
CA THR A 23 -0.26 31.90 1.84
C THR A 23 0.69 30.77 1.43
N LEU A 24 0.29 29.51 1.62
CA LEU A 24 1.10 28.36 1.18
C LEU A 24 1.38 28.40 -0.33
N ALA A 25 0.39 28.77 -1.15
CA ALA A 25 0.57 28.95 -2.59
C ALA A 25 1.63 30.01 -2.92
N GLU A 26 1.66 31.14 -2.22
CA GLU A 26 2.69 32.17 -2.40
C GLU A 26 4.07 31.68 -1.93
N MET A 27 4.14 30.97 -0.80
CA MET A 27 5.39 30.36 -0.34
C MET A 27 5.94 29.37 -1.37
N PHE A 28 5.08 28.53 -1.97
CA PHE A 28 5.48 27.61 -3.02
C PHE A 28 5.91 28.34 -4.29
N ALA A 29 5.15 29.34 -4.75
CA ALA A 29 5.48 30.07 -5.97
C ALA A 29 6.85 30.76 -5.91
N ASP A 30 7.24 31.25 -4.74
CA ASP A 30 8.53 31.91 -4.52
C ASP A 30 9.69 30.93 -4.28
N ALA A 31 9.39 29.67 -3.94
CA ALA A 31 10.39 28.70 -3.54
C ALA A 31 11.31 28.27 -4.69
N GLN A 32 12.61 28.25 -4.40
CA GLN A 32 13.64 27.80 -5.33
C GLN A 32 13.88 26.30 -5.23
N ASP A 33 14.44 25.70 -6.28
CA ASP A 33 14.86 24.30 -6.26
C ASP A 33 15.87 24.03 -5.13
N GLY A 34 15.62 23.00 -4.33
CA GLY A 34 16.37 22.63 -3.14
C GLY A 34 16.02 23.41 -1.87
N GLU A 35 15.10 24.38 -1.93
CA GLU A 35 14.75 25.20 -0.76
C GLU A 35 13.99 24.41 0.32
N THR A 36 14.20 24.80 1.58
CA THR A 36 13.40 24.34 2.72
C THR A 36 12.56 25.49 3.26
N LEU A 37 11.26 25.38 3.08
CA LEU A 37 10.24 26.22 3.69
C LEU A 37 9.91 25.68 5.08
N ARG A 38 9.61 26.59 6.00
CA ARG A 38 9.22 26.26 7.37
C ARG A 38 7.91 26.93 7.72
N LEU A 39 7.00 26.16 8.30
CA LEU A 39 5.75 26.69 8.82
C LEU A 39 5.98 27.27 10.23
N GLU A 40 5.48 28.48 10.47
CA GLU A 40 5.67 29.19 11.76
C GLU A 40 4.40 29.20 12.62
N GLN A 41 3.28 28.72 12.07
CA GLN A 41 1.99 28.60 12.75
C GLN A 41 1.05 27.66 12.02
N ASP A 42 -0.05 27.26 12.67
CA ASP A 42 -1.09 26.47 12.01
C ASP A 42 -1.72 27.25 10.84
N VAL A 43 -2.05 26.54 9.76
CA VAL A 43 -2.66 27.13 8.55
C VAL A 43 -3.98 26.44 8.23
N THR A 44 -4.98 27.23 7.85
CA THR A 44 -6.22 26.71 7.26
C THR A 44 -6.27 27.02 5.77
N VAL A 45 -6.42 25.99 4.95
CA VAL A 45 -6.50 26.09 3.49
C VAL A 45 -7.97 26.11 3.09
N THR A 46 -8.46 27.28 2.65
CA THR A 46 -9.89 27.46 2.32
C THR A 46 -10.18 27.44 0.81
N GLY A 47 -9.24 27.88 -0.02
CA GLY A 47 -9.36 27.80 -1.47
C GLY A 47 -8.91 26.44 -2.00
N GLN A 48 -9.48 26.07 -3.14
CA GLN A 48 -9.23 24.76 -3.76
C GLN A 48 -7.79 24.56 -4.25
N GLU A 49 -7.05 25.65 -4.47
CA GLU A 49 -5.68 25.65 -5.00
C GLU A 49 -4.68 26.34 -4.07
N ASP A 50 -5.11 26.82 -2.90
CA ASP A 50 -4.31 27.65 -1.98
C ASP A 50 -3.09 26.91 -1.37
N ALA A 51 -3.02 25.60 -1.58
CA ALA A 51 -1.92 24.73 -1.15
C ALA A 51 -1.46 23.78 -2.27
N ASP A 52 -1.58 24.20 -3.53
CA ASP A 52 -1.02 23.46 -4.65
C ASP A 52 0.46 23.82 -4.85
N TYR A 53 1.32 22.83 -4.76
CA TYR A 53 2.69 22.90 -5.23
C TYR A 53 2.74 22.59 -6.73
N LYS A 54 3.14 23.58 -7.54
CA LYS A 54 3.16 23.51 -9.01
C LYS A 54 4.55 23.73 -9.63
N ASN A 55 5.61 23.78 -8.81
CA ASN A 55 6.97 24.02 -9.29
C ASN A 55 7.56 22.77 -9.96
N SER A 56 8.61 22.99 -10.75
CA SER A 56 9.35 21.93 -11.44
C SER A 56 10.54 21.36 -10.64
N GLY A 57 10.97 22.07 -9.58
CA GLY A 57 12.08 21.66 -8.72
C GLY A 57 11.69 20.71 -7.59
N THR A 58 12.57 20.56 -6.62
CA THR A 58 12.36 19.85 -5.36
C THR A 58 12.33 20.85 -4.22
N VAL A 59 11.24 20.92 -3.46
CA VAL A 59 11.11 21.82 -2.30
C VAL A 59 10.76 20.98 -1.07
N THR A 60 11.32 21.34 0.09
CA THR A 60 10.94 20.76 1.38
C THR A 60 10.06 21.74 2.15
N LEU A 61 8.97 21.26 2.74
CA LEU A 61 8.13 21.97 3.69
C LEU A 61 8.21 21.26 5.04
N ASP A 62 8.95 21.84 5.98
CA ASP A 62 8.95 21.44 7.39
C ASP A 62 7.74 22.11 8.08
N LEU A 63 6.77 21.31 8.52
CA LEU A 63 5.62 21.82 9.25
C LEU A 63 5.97 22.25 10.67
N ASN A 64 7.16 21.93 11.18
CA ASN A 64 7.63 22.38 12.49
C ASN A 64 6.64 22.08 13.65
N GLY A 65 6.00 20.92 13.61
CA GLY A 65 4.98 20.51 14.57
C GLY A 65 3.64 21.22 14.43
N HIS A 66 3.46 22.12 13.45
CA HIS A 66 2.20 22.79 13.17
C HIS A 66 1.27 21.94 12.31
N THR A 67 0.02 22.41 12.23
CA THR A 67 -1.07 21.75 11.52
C THR A 67 -1.48 22.51 10.27
N ILE A 68 -1.62 21.81 9.14
CA ILE A 68 -2.38 22.28 7.97
C ILE A 68 -3.79 21.68 8.04
N THR A 69 -4.81 22.53 8.08
CA THR A 69 -6.22 22.14 8.07
C THR A 69 -6.85 22.45 6.72
N GLY A 70 -7.28 21.43 5.98
CA GLY A 70 -8.01 21.62 4.73
C GLY A 70 -9.50 21.87 4.97
N ASP A 71 -10.01 23.02 4.55
CA ASP A 71 -11.44 23.38 4.52
C ASP A 71 -11.83 23.94 3.14
N ASN A 72 -11.50 23.19 2.09
CA ASN A 72 -11.54 23.67 0.71
C ASN A 72 -12.42 22.84 -0.24
N LYS A 73 -13.14 21.86 0.29
CA LYS A 73 -14.00 20.96 -0.50
C LYS A 73 -13.27 20.16 -1.59
N ASN A 74 -11.96 19.96 -1.41
CA ASN A 74 -11.08 19.32 -2.37
C ASN A 74 -10.03 18.46 -1.64
N ILE A 75 -8.73 18.74 -1.79
CA ILE A 75 -7.63 18.08 -1.10
C ILE A 75 -6.86 19.15 -0.34
N ALA A 76 -6.49 18.90 0.92
CA ALA A 76 -5.88 19.91 1.78
C ALA A 76 -4.54 20.43 1.23
N LEU A 77 -3.72 19.56 0.63
CA LEU A 77 -2.46 19.92 -0.01
C LEU A 77 -2.17 19.01 -1.21
N ARG A 78 -1.69 19.58 -2.32
CA ARG A 78 -1.39 18.79 -3.53
C ARG A 78 -0.04 19.11 -4.16
N ALA A 79 0.62 18.11 -4.72
CA ALA A 79 1.68 18.29 -5.70
C ALA A 79 1.12 18.05 -7.10
N ILE A 80 1.20 19.05 -7.99
CA ILE A 80 0.62 19.00 -9.33
C ILE A 80 1.67 19.37 -10.36
N GLY A 81 1.98 18.44 -11.25
CA GLY A 81 2.83 18.70 -12.40
C GLY A 81 2.19 19.66 -13.38
N THR A 82 3.02 20.49 -14.01
CA THR A 82 2.62 21.42 -15.04
C THR A 82 3.42 21.17 -16.32
N GLU A 83 3.09 21.87 -17.41
CA GLU A 83 3.92 21.85 -18.63
C GLU A 83 5.37 22.31 -18.36
N ALA A 84 5.56 23.17 -17.36
CA ALA A 84 6.88 23.68 -16.96
C ALA A 84 7.71 22.63 -16.20
N GLY A 85 7.08 21.59 -15.65
CA GLY A 85 7.77 20.45 -15.05
C GLY A 85 6.95 19.72 -13.99
N LYS A 86 7.51 18.60 -13.54
CA LYS A 86 6.91 17.62 -12.62
C LYS A 86 7.73 17.56 -11.33
N GLY A 87 7.67 18.63 -10.53
CA GLY A 87 8.50 18.77 -9.34
C GLY A 87 8.19 17.78 -8.22
N THR A 88 8.99 17.85 -7.16
CA THR A 88 8.84 17.05 -5.94
C THR A 88 8.62 17.95 -4.74
N LEU A 89 7.52 17.74 -4.02
CA LEU A 89 7.33 18.35 -2.70
C LEU A 89 7.67 17.33 -1.62
N LYS A 90 8.52 17.69 -0.67
CA LYS A 90 8.81 16.91 0.53
C LYS A 90 8.14 17.57 1.72
N ILE A 91 7.49 16.80 2.58
CA ILE A 91 6.79 17.32 3.77
C ILE A 91 7.20 16.51 4.99
N THR A 92 7.50 17.20 6.09
CA THR A 92 7.90 16.54 7.34
C THR A 92 7.41 17.25 8.59
N ASN A 93 7.37 16.49 9.69
CA ASN A 93 7.30 17.00 11.05
C ASN A 93 6.06 17.86 11.32
N GLY A 94 4.86 17.27 11.24
CA GLY A 94 3.62 17.94 11.63
C GLY A 94 2.37 17.16 11.24
N THR A 95 1.24 17.85 11.22
CA THR A 95 -0.08 17.25 10.97
C THR A 95 -0.75 17.87 9.76
N ILE A 96 -1.37 17.05 8.90
CA ILE A 96 -2.32 17.52 7.89
C ILE A 96 -3.66 16.86 8.15
N LYS A 97 -4.72 17.68 8.33
CA LYS A 97 -6.06 17.19 8.62
C LYS A 97 -7.13 17.79 7.71
N THR A 98 -8.23 17.07 7.56
CA THR A 98 -9.40 17.53 6.79
C THR A 98 -10.55 17.95 7.69
N ASN A 99 -11.12 19.12 7.42
CA ASN A 99 -12.48 19.44 7.84
C ASN A 99 -13.51 18.84 6.88
N SER A 100 -14.77 18.82 7.32
CA SER A 100 -15.89 18.25 6.55
C SER A 100 -15.93 18.78 5.12
N GLY A 101 -15.96 17.85 4.16
CA GLY A 101 -16.04 18.13 2.73
C GLY A 101 -14.69 18.22 2.02
N THR A 102 -13.58 18.40 2.74
CA THR A 102 -12.24 18.18 2.16
C THR A 102 -12.01 16.67 2.09
N TYR A 103 -11.89 16.14 0.87
CA TYR A 103 -11.88 14.70 0.58
C TYR A 103 -10.54 14.03 0.85
N CYS A 104 -9.41 14.73 0.75
CA CYS A 104 -8.13 14.12 1.09
C CYS A 104 -7.22 15.03 1.89
N THR A 105 -6.34 14.46 2.71
CA THR A 105 -5.27 15.24 3.36
C THR A 105 -4.23 15.63 2.32
N VAL A 106 -3.79 14.67 1.49
CA VAL A 106 -2.79 14.93 0.44
C VAL A 106 -3.09 14.23 -0.88
N GLY A 107 -2.58 14.81 -1.96
CA GLY A 107 -2.60 14.13 -3.26
C GLY A 107 -1.50 14.58 -4.22
N ALA A 108 -1.23 13.75 -5.21
CA ALA A 108 -0.23 14.02 -6.24
C ALA A 108 -0.78 13.68 -7.64
N LYS A 109 -0.50 14.52 -8.63
CA LYS A 109 -0.82 14.28 -10.05
C LYS A 109 0.31 14.81 -10.90
N ASP A 110 0.84 13.98 -11.81
CA ASP A 110 1.98 14.36 -12.66
C ASP A 110 3.18 14.95 -11.88
N ALA A 111 3.34 14.63 -10.60
CA ALA A 111 4.37 15.16 -9.72
C ALA A 111 4.66 14.17 -8.60
N ALA A 112 5.73 14.41 -7.84
CA ALA A 112 6.10 13.59 -6.70
C ALA A 112 5.78 14.29 -5.37
N LEU A 113 5.37 13.51 -4.38
CA LEU A 113 5.15 13.94 -3.02
C LEU A 113 5.84 12.96 -2.07
N GLU A 114 6.73 13.43 -1.21
CA GLU A 114 7.39 12.61 -0.19
C GLU A 114 6.93 13.09 1.20
N LEU A 115 6.35 12.22 2.01
CA LEU A 115 5.98 12.51 3.40
C LEU A 115 6.86 11.70 4.34
N SER A 116 7.40 12.36 5.36
CA SER A 116 8.23 11.73 6.38
C SER A 116 7.92 12.22 7.80
N ASP A 117 7.71 11.30 8.73
CA ASP A 117 7.45 11.64 10.15
C ASP A 117 6.23 12.57 10.30
N MET A 118 5.10 12.18 9.71
CA MET A 118 3.88 12.98 9.58
C MET A 118 2.67 12.31 10.26
N GLN A 119 1.71 13.14 10.69
CA GLN A 119 0.37 12.71 11.08
C GLN A 119 -0.65 13.15 10.03
N LEU A 120 -1.51 12.23 9.59
CA LEU A 120 -2.61 12.51 8.68
C LEU A 120 -3.95 12.18 9.35
N GLU A 121 -4.90 13.10 9.26
CA GLU A 121 -6.24 12.92 9.82
C GLU A 121 -7.31 13.19 8.77
N ASN A 122 -7.93 12.13 8.25
CA ASN A 122 -9.06 12.21 7.35
C ASN A 122 -10.37 11.91 8.08
N SER A 123 -11.44 12.63 7.75
CA SER A 123 -12.78 12.36 8.32
C SER A 123 -13.89 12.39 7.28
N THR A 124 -13.55 12.59 6.00
CA THR A 124 -14.54 12.81 4.95
C THR A 124 -14.82 11.51 4.19
N ALA A 125 -16.09 11.12 4.14
CA ALA A 125 -16.61 10.05 3.27
C ALA A 125 -16.30 10.30 1.79
N TYR A 126 -16.22 9.25 0.97
CA TYR A 126 -15.69 9.24 -0.40
C TYR A 126 -14.24 9.73 -0.54
N GLY A 127 -13.66 10.20 0.55
CA GLY A 127 -12.30 10.68 0.67
C GLY A 127 -11.31 9.61 1.07
N CYS A 128 -10.03 9.96 1.04
CA CYS A 128 -8.92 9.13 1.50
C CYS A 128 -7.88 10.05 2.14
N SER A 129 -7.07 9.57 3.07
CA SER A 129 -5.95 10.40 3.56
C SER A 129 -4.99 10.72 2.40
N VAL A 130 -4.57 9.70 1.66
CA VAL A 130 -3.62 9.85 0.55
C VAL A 130 -4.27 9.46 -0.76
N LYS A 131 -4.12 10.29 -1.80
CA LYS A 131 -4.59 9.97 -3.15
C LYS A 131 -3.55 10.28 -4.24
N ALA A 132 -3.04 9.26 -4.90
CA ALA A 132 -2.15 9.41 -6.06
C ALA A 132 -2.95 9.28 -7.35
N PHE A 133 -3.04 10.36 -8.12
CA PHE A 133 -3.66 10.37 -9.45
C PHE A 133 -2.66 9.96 -10.53
N ALA A 134 -3.14 9.73 -11.75
CA ALA A 134 -2.31 9.44 -12.92
C ALA A 134 -1.06 10.33 -13.02
N GLY A 135 0.10 9.69 -13.22
CA GLY A 135 1.40 10.34 -13.29
C GLY A 135 1.94 10.87 -11.95
N GLY A 136 1.17 10.77 -10.86
CA GLY A 136 1.60 11.14 -9.52
C GLY A 136 2.29 9.99 -8.79
N THR A 137 3.31 10.31 -8.00
CA THR A 137 3.99 9.36 -7.11
C THR A 137 4.00 9.90 -5.69
N ILE A 138 3.61 9.09 -4.71
CA ILE A 138 3.62 9.46 -3.29
C ILE A 138 4.44 8.45 -2.50
N ASP A 139 5.48 8.93 -1.82
CA ASP A 139 6.28 8.14 -0.88
C ASP A 139 5.89 8.49 0.55
N LEU A 140 5.57 7.48 1.36
CA LEU A 140 5.16 7.63 2.76
C LEU A 140 6.16 6.91 3.65
N LYS A 141 6.87 7.66 4.50
CA LYS A 141 7.90 7.12 5.41
C LYS A 141 7.54 7.49 6.84
N LYS A 142 7.24 6.50 7.68
CA LYS A 142 6.84 6.74 9.09
C LYS A 142 5.64 7.70 9.22
N VAL A 143 4.65 7.52 8.37
CA VAL A 143 3.41 8.29 8.42
C VAL A 143 2.43 7.58 9.34
N CYS A 144 1.81 8.31 10.26
CA CYS A 144 0.68 7.83 11.06
C CYS A 144 -0.60 8.45 10.53
N SER A 145 -1.50 7.63 10.00
CA SER A 145 -2.74 8.09 9.39
C SER A 145 -3.95 7.52 10.13
N THR A 146 -4.92 8.39 10.42
CA THR A 146 -6.24 8.00 10.90
C THR A 146 -7.29 8.50 9.92
N SER A 147 -8.22 7.62 9.57
CA SER A 147 -9.35 7.95 8.69
C SER A 147 -10.65 7.45 9.29
N GLN A 148 -11.61 8.36 9.48
CA GLN A 148 -12.97 8.01 9.87
C GLN A 148 -13.91 8.11 8.65
N THR A 149 -14.67 7.06 8.37
CA THR A 149 -15.59 6.89 7.23
C THR A 149 -15.00 6.93 5.82
N GLY A 150 -13.92 7.69 5.57
CA GLY A 150 -13.13 7.62 4.34
C GLY A 150 -11.99 6.59 4.43
N GLY A 151 -11.11 6.60 3.44
CA GLY A 151 -10.01 5.62 3.31
C GLY A 151 -8.65 6.07 3.81
N GLY A 152 -7.73 5.12 3.92
CA GLY A 152 -6.32 5.39 4.16
C GLY A 152 -5.65 5.91 2.89
N VAL A 153 -5.50 5.05 1.88
CA VAL A 153 -4.77 5.31 0.65
C VAL A 153 -5.58 4.86 -0.57
N GLU A 154 -5.59 5.69 -1.63
CA GLU A 154 -5.99 5.27 -2.97
C GLU A 154 -4.91 5.64 -4.00
N ALA A 155 -4.34 4.65 -4.67
CA ALA A 155 -3.59 4.85 -5.90
C ALA A 155 -4.55 4.81 -7.10
N ALA A 156 -5.03 5.97 -7.53
CA ALA A 156 -5.98 6.15 -8.64
C ALA A 156 -5.25 6.47 -9.95
N GLY A 157 -4.62 5.46 -10.54
CA GLY A 157 -3.74 5.59 -11.70
C GLY A 157 -2.33 6.10 -11.40
N GLY A 158 -2.07 6.56 -10.17
CA GLY A 158 -0.74 6.93 -9.68
C GLY A 158 -0.03 5.80 -8.94
N THR A 159 1.08 6.12 -8.29
CA THR A 159 1.85 5.18 -7.46
C THR A 159 1.94 5.68 -6.03
N VAL A 160 1.72 4.79 -5.06
CA VAL A 160 1.98 5.05 -3.63
C VAL A 160 2.96 4.01 -3.10
N ASN A 161 4.06 4.46 -2.50
CA ASN A 161 5.06 3.62 -1.83
C ASN A 161 5.00 3.87 -0.32
N ILE A 162 4.88 2.81 0.47
CA ILE A 162 4.65 2.90 1.92
C ILE A 162 5.77 2.18 2.67
N TYR A 163 6.44 2.91 3.55
CA TYR A 163 7.54 2.43 4.39
C TYR A 163 7.25 2.73 5.86
N ASP A 164 7.29 1.70 6.69
CA ASP A 164 7.19 1.78 8.16
C ASP A 164 6.06 2.69 8.67
N SER A 165 4.91 2.66 8.00
CA SER A 165 3.80 3.58 8.28
C SER A 165 2.63 2.87 8.96
N THR A 166 1.82 3.63 9.69
CA THR A 166 0.63 3.12 10.39
C THR A 166 -0.63 3.75 9.83
N PHE A 167 -1.61 2.95 9.46
CA PHE A 167 -2.90 3.41 8.94
C PHE A 167 -4.04 2.76 9.71
N THR A 168 -4.92 3.59 10.26
CA THR A 168 -6.13 3.14 10.96
C THR A 168 -7.36 3.72 10.27
N GLN A 169 -8.23 2.86 9.77
CA GLN A 169 -9.52 3.21 9.16
C GLN A 169 -10.66 2.72 10.07
N THR A 170 -11.59 3.62 10.41
CA THR A 170 -12.75 3.30 11.26
C THR A 170 -14.06 3.80 10.63
N GLY A 171 -15.17 3.17 11.00
CA GLY A 171 -16.49 3.42 10.44
C GLY A 171 -16.65 2.89 9.02
N TYR A 172 -17.91 2.80 8.58
CA TYR A 172 -18.26 2.45 7.21
C TYR A 172 -19.16 3.52 6.63
N TYR A 173 -18.88 3.91 5.39
CA TYR A 173 -19.77 4.77 4.61
C TYR A 173 -19.89 4.26 3.18
N ASP A 174 -18.78 3.96 2.52
CA ASP A 174 -18.73 3.52 1.12
C ASP A 174 -17.55 2.57 0.84
N HIS A 175 -17.27 2.32 -0.44
CA HIS A 175 -16.17 1.46 -0.89
C HIS A 175 -14.78 2.03 -0.60
N ASN A 176 -14.66 3.35 -0.40
CA ASN A 176 -13.44 4.01 0.04
C ASN A 176 -13.22 3.89 1.55
N SER A 177 -14.15 3.32 2.33
CA SER A 177 -13.86 2.87 3.70
C SER A 177 -12.93 1.64 3.67
N VAL A 178 -11.67 1.86 3.32
CA VAL A 178 -10.63 0.85 3.10
C VAL A 178 -9.30 1.34 3.65
N ASN A 179 -8.40 0.43 4.02
CA ASN A 179 -7.05 0.83 4.39
C ASN A 179 -6.25 1.27 3.15
N LEU A 180 -6.02 0.36 2.21
CA LEU A 180 -5.23 0.60 1.01
C LEU A 180 -5.99 0.14 -0.23
N ALA A 181 -6.07 1.00 -1.25
CA ALA A 181 -6.72 0.67 -2.51
C ALA A 181 -5.91 1.08 -3.74
N ALA A 182 -6.11 0.32 -4.81
CA ALA A 182 -5.62 0.64 -6.15
C ALA A 182 -6.80 0.69 -7.14
N SER A 183 -6.75 1.66 -8.05
CA SER A 183 -7.79 1.91 -9.04
C SER A 183 -7.20 2.59 -10.30
N GLY A 184 -8.04 2.81 -11.32
CA GLY A 184 -7.65 3.53 -12.53
C GLY A 184 -6.79 2.71 -13.50
N GLY A 185 -6.79 1.38 -13.38
CA GLY A 185 -6.13 0.42 -14.27
C GLY A 185 -4.60 0.39 -14.16
N THR A 186 -3.98 1.49 -13.75
CA THR A 186 -2.54 1.67 -13.60
C THR A 186 -2.13 2.02 -12.16
N GLY A 187 -3.11 2.24 -11.29
CA GLY A 187 -2.88 2.53 -9.88
C GLY A 187 -2.05 1.44 -9.23
N THR A 188 -0.99 1.84 -8.53
CA THR A 188 -0.06 0.91 -7.88
C THR A 188 0.17 1.30 -6.42
N VAL A 189 -0.06 0.36 -5.50
CA VAL A 189 0.35 0.49 -4.10
C VAL A 189 1.48 -0.49 -3.81
N ASN A 190 2.60 -0.01 -3.29
CA ASN A 190 3.73 -0.83 -2.83
C ASN A 190 3.88 -0.67 -1.32
N VAL A 191 3.82 -1.76 -0.58
CA VAL A 191 3.95 -1.77 0.88
C VAL A 191 5.22 -2.51 1.28
N TYR A 192 6.17 -1.79 1.86
CA TYR A 192 7.45 -2.34 2.30
C TYR A 192 7.48 -2.69 3.80
N GLY A 193 6.44 -2.33 4.54
CA GLY A 193 6.31 -2.57 5.97
C GLY A 193 5.35 -1.57 6.62
N GLY A 194 4.86 -1.89 7.81
CA GLY A 194 3.92 -1.04 8.56
C GLY A 194 2.77 -1.82 9.22
N SER A 195 1.79 -1.07 9.72
CA SER A 195 0.58 -1.63 10.34
C SER A 195 -0.67 -0.97 9.80
N PHE A 196 -1.63 -1.79 9.37
CA PHE A 196 -2.78 -1.37 8.58
C PHE A 196 -4.04 -2.01 9.19
N THR A 197 -4.81 -1.24 9.94
CA THR A 197 -6.06 -1.70 10.56
C THR A 197 -7.25 -0.99 9.93
N SER A 198 -8.28 -1.75 9.57
CA SER A 198 -9.51 -1.23 9.00
C SER A 198 -10.70 -1.93 9.63
N GLU A 199 -11.72 -1.19 10.06
CA GLU A 199 -13.00 -1.79 10.49
C GLU A 199 -13.80 -2.34 9.31
N ASN A 200 -13.40 -2.02 8.08
CA ASN A 200 -14.03 -2.52 6.86
C ASN A 200 -13.00 -3.31 6.03
N TYR A 201 -12.58 -2.84 4.86
CA TYR A 201 -11.68 -3.60 3.98
C TYR A 201 -10.20 -3.27 4.24
N GLY A 202 -9.34 -4.29 4.16
CA GLY A 202 -7.88 -4.13 4.24
C GLY A 202 -7.29 -3.60 2.95
N LEU A 203 -6.82 -4.50 2.09
CA LEU A 203 -6.37 -4.25 0.73
C LEU A 203 -7.53 -4.41 -0.25
N TYR A 204 -7.70 -3.46 -1.17
CA TYR A 204 -8.78 -3.55 -2.16
C TYR A 204 -8.36 -3.01 -3.54
N ILE A 205 -8.39 -3.86 -4.57
CA ILE A 205 -8.39 -3.39 -5.96
C ILE A 205 -9.83 -3.10 -6.40
N PHE A 206 -10.11 -1.84 -6.71
CA PHE A 206 -11.43 -1.40 -7.17
C PHE A 206 -11.72 -1.84 -8.61
N SER A 207 -12.98 -1.71 -9.02
CA SER A 207 -13.52 -2.26 -10.26
C SER A 207 -12.81 -1.86 -11.57
N SER A 208 -12.00 -0.79 -11.55
CA SER A 208 -11.22 -0.32 -12.69
C SER A 208 -9.83 -0.95 -12.79
N GLY A 209 -9.46 -1.83 -11.87
CA GLY A 209 -8.18 -2.51 -11.86
C GLY A 209 -7.02 -1.69 -11.30
N GLY A 210 -5.89 -2.36 -11.11
CA GLY A 210 -4.69 -1.80 -10.50
C GLY A 210 -3.74 -2.90 -10.01
N THR A 211 -2.73 -2.50 -9.24
CA THR A 211 -1.72 -3.40 -8.67
C THR A 211 -1.50 -3.08 -7.19
N ILE A 212 -1.41 -4.10 -6.36
CA ILE A 212 -0.97 -4.00 -4.97
C ILE A 212 0.18 -4.99 -4.76
N ASN A 213 1.32 -4.50 -4.31
CA ASN A 213 2.49 -5.31 -3.95
C ASN A 213 2.74 -5.16 -2.44
N VAL A 214 2.82 -6.27 -1.73
CA VAL A 214 3.09 -6.31 -0.29
C VAL A 214 4.35 -7.13 -0.04
N TYR A 215 5.40 -6.45 0.41
CA TYR A 215 6.66 -7.08 0.78
C TYR A 215 6.68 -7.51 2.25
N ASP A 216 6.05 -6.71 3.13
CA ASP A 216 5.90 -7.01 4.56
C ASP A 216 4.82 -6.10 5.19
N GLY A 217 4.45 -6.38 6.45
CA GLY A 217 3.57 -5.56 7.28
C GLY A 217 2.48 -6.37 7.99
N THR A 218 1.69 -5.71 8.84
CA THR A 218 0.55 -6.31 9.53
C THR A 218 -0.75 -5.69 9.03
N PHE A 219 -1.68 -6.53 8.57
CA PHE A 219 -2.96 -6.11 7.99
C PHE A 219 -4.12 -6.75 8.75
N LYS A 220 -5.06 -5.93 9.20
CA LYS A 220 -6.25 -6.39 9.90
C LYS A 220 -7.49 -5.72 9.34
N ALA A 221 -8.44 -6.52 8.88
CA ALA A 221 -9.78 -6.08 8.52
C ALA A 221 -10.75 -6.29 9.68
N GLY A 222 -11.94 -5.69 9.56
CA GLY A 222 -13.03 -5.87 10.51
C GLY A 222 -13.51 -7.33 10.53
N GLU A 223 -14.23 -7.70 11.58
CA GLU A 223 -14.84 -9.03 11.68
C GLU A 223 -15.72 -9.32 10.45
N GLU A 224 -15.59 -10.52 9.88
CA GLU A 224 -16.27 -10.95 8.65
C GLU A 224 -15.94 -10.13 7.38
N LYS A 225 -14.97 -9.21 7.42
CA LYS A 225 -14.56 -8.38 6.28
C LYS A 225 -13.31 -8.90 5.60
N ALA A 226 -13.15 -8.52 4.34
CA ALA A 226 -12.01 -8.92 3.53
C ALA A 226 -10.76 -8.11 3.88
N VAL A 227 -9.68 -8.80 4.23
CA VAL A 227 -8.34 -8.22 4.35
C VAL A 227 -7.64 -8.16 3.01
N VAL A 228 -7.98 -9.06 2.08
CA VAL A 228 -7.59 -8.99 0.66
C VAL A 228 -8.85 -9.07 -0.19
N LYS A 229 -9.06 -8.03 -1.00
CA LYS A 229 -10.21 -7.93 -1.90
C LYS A 229 -9.81 -7.47 -3.30
N ALA A 230 -10.43 -8.06 -4.31
CA ALA A 230 -10.33 -7.57 -5.68
C ALA A 230 -11.68 -7.72 -6.39
N ASP A 231 -12.19 -6.60 -6.91
CA ASP A 231 -13.35 -6.58 -7.78
C ASP A 231 -12.97 -6.01 -9.15
N LEU A 232 -13.65 -6.44 -10.21
CA LEU A 232 -13.53 -5.87 -11.55
C LEU A 232 -14.92 -5.71 -12.17
N ASP A 233 -15.16 -4.60 -12.87
CA ASP A 233 -16.33 -4.40 -13.73
C ASP A 233 -15.88 -4.27 -15.19
N LEU A 234 -15.77 -5.40 -15.87
CA LEU A 234 -15.30 -5.47 -17.26
C LEU A 234 -16.31 -4.88 -18.26
N ASN A 235 -17.55 -4.61 -17.86
CA ASN A 235 -18.49 -3.91 -18.74
C ASN A 235 -18.12 -2.43 -18.84
N SER A 236 -17.76 -1.81 -17.70
CA SER A 236 -17.34 -0.41 -17.64
C SER A 236 -15.86 -0.24 -17.98
N TYR A 237 -15.02 -1.23 -17.64
CA TYR A 237 -13.57 -1.20 -17.82
C TYR A 237 -13.08 -2.50 -18.53
N PRO A 238 -13.29 -2.63 -19.85
CA PRO A 238 -13.06 -3.89 -20.58
C PRO A 238 -11.62 -4.41 -20.61
N THR A 239 -10.65 -3.57 -20.25
CA THR A 239 -9.22 -3.91 -20.23
C THR A 239 -8.65 -3.86 -18.82
N ALA A 240 -9.50 -3.78 -17.79
CA ALA A 240 -9.03 -3.73 -16.41
C ALA A 240 -8.44 -5.08 -16.00
N THR A 241 -7.34 -5.02 -15.27
CA THR A 241 -6.72 -6.18 -14.61
C THR A 241 -6.50 -5.85 -13.15
N ALA A 242 -6.54 -6.86 -12.29
CA ALA A 242 -6.25 -6.73 -10.87
C ALA A 242 -5.09 -7.64 -10.52
N ASN A 243 -4.00 -7.08 -9.99
CA ASN A 243 -2.81 -7.84 -9.60
C ASN A 243 -2.50 -7.62 -8.11
N ILE A 244 -2.58 -8.66 -7.29
CA ILE A 244 -2.20 -8.62 -5.89
C ILE A 244 -1.03 -9.59 -5.67
N ASN A 245 0.14 -9.03 -5.36
CA ASN A 245 1.35 -9.80 -5.10
C ASN A 245 1.71 -9.68 -3.62
N ILE A 246 1.76 -10.80 -2.90
CA ILE A 246 2.09 -10.84 -1.47
C ILE A 246 3.34 -11.70 -1.27
N TYR A 247 4.43 -11.05 -0.89
CA TYR A 247 5.73 -11.67 -0.62
C TYR A 247 5.93 -11.98 0.87
N GLY A 248 5.21 -11.30 1.75
CA GLY A 248 5.33 -11.44 3.20
C GLY A 248 4.28 -10.64 3.96
N GLY A 249 4.36 -10.69 5.30
CA GLY A 249 3.45 -10.01 6.22
C GLY A 249 2.43 -10.92 6.90
N ASP A 250 1.69 -10.33 7.83
CA ASP A 250 0.65 -10.99 8.62
C ASP A 250 -0.73 -10.40 8.30
N PHE A 251 -1.70 -11.25 7.98
CA PHE A 251 -3.02 -10.87 7.51
C PHE A 251 -4.09 -11.49 8.39
N THR A 252 -5.06 -10.68 8.85
CA THR A 252 -6.23 -11.14 9.59
C THR A 252 -7.51 -10.62 8.96
N GLY A 253 -8.33 -11.54 8.47
CA GLY A 253 -9.62 -11.29 7.83
C GLY A 253 -9.81 -12.12 6.57
N LYS A 254 -10.98 -12.00 5.95
CA LYS A 254 -11.37 -12.83 4.82
C LYS A 254 -10.56 -12.53 3.56
N ILE A 255 -10.55 -13.49 2.65
CA ILE A 255 -10.11 -13.28 1.26
C ILE A 255 -11.35 -13.34 0.36
N ASP A 256 -11.59 -12.25 -0.37
CA ASP A 256 -12.76 -12.09 -1.25
C ASP A 256 -12.32 -11.61 -2.63
N ILE A 257 -12.10 -12.57 -3.54
CA ILE A 257 -11.53 -12.34 -4.86
C ILE A 257 -12.59 -12.66 -5.90
N ALA A 258 -12.85 -11.72 -6.82
CA ALA A 258 -13.76 -11.97 -7.92
C ALA A 258 -13.25 -13.11 -8.83
N ASP A 259 -14.14 -14.07 -9.12
CA ASP A 259 -13.87 -15.20 -10.02
C ASP A 259 -13.86 -14.73 -11.49
N LYS A 260 -12.71 -14.19 -11.91
CA LYS A 260 -12.44 -13.71 -13.27
C LYS A 260 -10.98 -13.98 -13.65
N GLU A 261 -10.74 -14.27 -14.92
CA GLU A 261 -9.39 -14.57 -15.42
C GLU A 261 -8.43 -13.36 -15.30
N GLU A 262 -8.94 -12.12 -15.31
CA GLU A 262 -8.16 -10.88 -15.21
C GLU A 262 -7.81 -10.49 -13.77
N VAL A 263 -8.21 -11.30 -12.78
CA VAL A 263 -7.87 -11.12 -11.38
C VAL A 263 -6.79 -12.12 -10.99
N HIS A 264 -5.59 -11.59 -10.77
CA HIS A 264 -4.40 -12.36 -10.44
C HIS A 264 -3.99 -12.09 -9.00
N VAL A 265 -3.95 -13.13 -8.19
CA VAL A 265 -3.43 -13.08 -6.81
C VAL A 265 -2.31 -14.09 -6.71
N GLU A 266 -1.13 -13.63 -6.30
CA GLU A 266 0.06 -14.45 -6.15
C GLU A 266 0.66 -14.25 -4.76
N ILE A 267 0.55 -15.28 -3.92
CA ILE A 267 1.09 -15.31 -2.57
C ILE A 267 2.31 -16.22 -2.54
N THR A 268 3.46 -15.65 -2.17
CA THR A 268 4.75 -16.36 -2.02
C THR A 268 5.22 -16.46 -0.57
N GLY A 269 4.70 -15.61 0.31
CA GLY A 269 5.00 -15.64 1.73
C GLY A 269 3.95 -14.96 2.60
N GLY A 270 4.05 -15.20 3.91
CA GLY A 270 3.23 -14.54 4.94
C GLY A 270 2.37 -15.49 5.77
N THR A 271 1.63 -14.90 6.70
CA THR A 271 0.71 -15.59 7.62
C THR A 271 -0.70 -15.05 7.44
N PHE A 272 -1.70 -15.94 7.40
CA PHE A 272 -3.08 -15.59 7.09
C PHE A 272 -4.03 -16.26 8.08
N ALA A 273 -4.74 -15.45 8.86
CA ALA A 273 -5.77 -15.89 9.81
C ALA A 273 -7.16 -15.40 9.37
N ASP A 274 -8.19 -16.16 9.74
CA ASP A 274 -9.61 -15.82 9.48
C ASP A 274 -9.95 -15.60 7.99
N THR A 275 -9.26 -16.32 7.09
CA THR A 275 -9.41 -16.17 5.63
C THR A 275 -10.80 -16.51 5.12
N GLY A 276 -11.58 -17.30 5.87
CA GLY A 276 -12.86 -17.84 5.46
C GLY A 276 -12.76 -18.96 4.42
N LEU A 277 -11.55 -19.49 4.19
CA LEU A 277 -11.27 -20.51 3.18
C LEU A 277 -10.77 -21.81 3.82
N THR A 278 -10.99 -22.93 3.13
CA THR A 278 -10.24 -24.16 3.42
C THR A 278 -8.81 -24.02 2.90
N LYS A 279 -7.89 -24.85 3.40
CA LYS A 279 -6.50 -24.88 2.89
C LYS A 279 -6.43 -25.11 1.38
N GLU A 280 -7.28 -26.00 0.86
CA GLU A 280 -7.36 -26.29 -0.57
C GLU A 280 -7.75 -25.05 -1.38
N ALA A 281 -8.82 -24.36 -0.98
CA ALA A 281 -9.26 -23.14 -1.65
C ALA A 281 -8.24 -22.00 -1.52
N PHE A 282 -7.60 -21.86 -0.37
CA PHE A 282 -6.54 -20.87 -0.15
C PHE A 282 -5.33 -21.12 -1.04
N SER A 283 -4.94 -22.39 -1.25
CA SER A 283 -3.78 -22.78 -2.06
C SER A 283 -3.92 -22.40 -3.54
N ALA A 284 -5.14 -22.07 -4.01
CA ALA A 284 -5.35 -21.55 -5.37
C ALA A 284 -4.75 -20.14 -5.57
N TYR A 285 -4.47 -19.40 -4.51
CA TYR A 285 -3.86 -18.06 -4.55
C TYR A 285 -2.35 -18.07 -4.34
N THR A 286 -1.74 -19.23 -4.10
CA THR A 286 -0.31 -19.33 -3.80
C THR A 286 0.48 -19.68 -5.05
N ALA A 287 1.66 -19.08 -5.20
CA ALA A 287 2.52 -19.29 -6.37
C ALA A 287 3.02 -20.74 -6.47
N GLU A 288 3.37 -21.17 -7.68
CA GLU A 288 4.18 -22.38 -7.84
C GLU A 288 5.52 -22.20 -7.13
N GLY A 289 6.06 -23.27 -6.54
CA GLY A 289 7.30 -23.17 -5.76
C GLY A 289 7.07 -22.75 -4.31
N THR A 290 5.83 -22.80 -3.80
CA THR A 290 5.50 -22.50 -2.41
C THR A 290 4.86 -23.71 -1.69
N VAL A 291 4.86 -23.67 -0.36
CA VAL A 291 4.13 -24.60 0.51
C VAL A 291 3.18 -23.85 1.42
N VAL A 292 1.97 -24.38 1.57
CA VAL A 292 0.98 -23.93 2.56
C VAL A 292 0.97 -24.89 3.74
N THR A 293 1.17 -24.37 4.94
CA THR A 293 0.97 -25.10 6.20
C THR A 293 -0.20 -24.51 6.97
N GLU A 294 -1.02 -25.37 7.57
CA GLU A 294 -2.16 -24.95 8.40
C GLU A 294 -1.82 -25.23 9.87
N GLY A 295 -1.92 -24.20 10.71
CA GLY A 295 -1.74 -24.27 12.15
C GLY A 295 -2.97 -24.83 12.88
N PRO A 296 -2.83 -25.21 14.16
CA PRO A 296 -3.92 -25.77 14.95
C PRO A 296 -5.08 -24.78 15.20
N ASP A 297 -4.84 -23.49 15.01
CA ASP A 297 -5.80 -22.39 15.10
C ASP A 297 -6.45 -22.04 13.74
N GLY A 298 -6.15 -22.80 12.68
CA GLY A 298 -6.63 -22.54 11.32
C GLY A 298 -5.84 -21.46 10.57
N THR A 299 -4.75 -20.96 11.15
CA THR A 299 -3.87 -19.99 10.48
C THR A 299 -3.08 -20.67 9.37
N PHE A 300 -3.07 -20.08 8.17
CA PHE A 300 -2.21 -20.51 7.07
C PHE A 300 -0.88 -19.77 7.08
N THR A 301 0.20 -20.49 6.83
CA THR A 301 1.52 -19.91 6.56
C THR A 301 1.98 -20.34 5.19
N VAL A 302 2.44 -19.38 4.39
CA VAL A 302 3.02 -19.59 3.07
C VAL A 302 4.51 -19.34 3.14
N LYS A 303 5.29 -20.23 2.53
CA LYS A 303 6.73 -20.09 2.36
C LYS A 303 7.15 -20.58 0.98
N GLU A 304 8.22 -19.99 0.46
CA GLU A 304 8.93 -20.56 -0.67
C GLU A 304 9.46 -21.96 -0.31
N LEU A 305 9.49 -22.82 -1.32
CA LEU A 305 10.05 -24.15 -1.19
C LEU A 305 11.58 -24.10 -1.13
N ASP A 306 12.13 -24.85 -0.20
CA ASP A 306 13.56 -25.01 0.00
C ASP A 306 13.92 -26.48 0.27
N GLU A 307 15.21 -26.75 0.52
CA GLU A 307 15.70 -28.11 0.82
C GLU A 307 15.07 -28.75 2.06
N THR A 308 14.54 -27.93 2.99
CA THR A 308 14.02 -28.37 4.28
C THR A 308 12.53 -28.69 4.22
N ASN A 309 11.79 -28.09 3.29
CA ASN A 309 10.34 -28.20 3.20
C ASN A 309 9.84 -28.79 1.86
N GLY A 310 10.69 -28.85 0.83
CA GLY A 310 10.39 -29.45 -0.48
C GLY A 310 10.25 -30.97 -0.42
N VAL A 311 9.41 -31.53 -1.30
CA VAL A 311 9.32 -32.99 -1.51
C VAL A 311 10.43 -33.47 -2.41
N ALA A 312 10.66 -32.76 -3.51
CA ALA A 312 11.65 -33.14 -4.51
C ALA A 312 12.38 -31.92 -5.08
N GLU A 313 13.54 -32.16 -5.67
CA GLU A 313 14.38 -31.15 -6.32
C GLU A 313 14.72 -31.59 -7.75
N VAL A 314 14.69 -30.64 -8.69
CA VAL A 314 15.25 -30.81 -10.04
C VAL A 314 16.11 -29.59 -10.36
N GLY A 315 17.41 -29.80 -10.55
CA GLY A 315 18.34 -28.75 -10.98
C GLY A 315 18.36 -27.51 -10.07
N GLY A 316 18.21 -27.69 -8.75
CA GLY A 316 18.13 -26.60 -7.78
C GLY A 316 16.75 -25.98 -7.59
N LYS A 317 15.72 -26.40 -8.33
CA LYS A 317 14.31 -25.99 -8.12
C LYS A 317 13.60 -27.01 -7.23
N TYR A 318 12.88 -26.52 -6.22
CA TYR A 318 12.15 -27.34 -5.25
C TYR A 318 10.66 -27.48 -5.62
N TYR A 319 10.09 -28.64 -5.30
CA TYR A 319 8.72 -29.00 -5.65
C TYR A 319 7.97 -29.58 -4.44
N ALA A 320 6.69 -29.20 -4.31
CA ALA A 320 5.81 -29.64 -3.22
C ALA A 320 5.33 -31.10 -3.36
N SER A 321 5.58 -31.75 -4.51
CA SER A 321 5.28 -33.16 -4.73
C SER A 321 6.31 -33.78 -5.69
N LEU A 322 6.46 -35.10 -5.63
CA LEU A 322 7.34 -35.83 -6.52
C LEU A 322 6.80 -35.85 -7.95
N GLN A 323 5.48 -35.99 -8.13
CA GLN A 323 4.87 -35.94 -9.47
C GLN A 323 5.16 -34.60 -10.16
N LYS A 324 5.01 -33.47 -9.46
CA LYS A 324 5.32 -32.15 -10.04
C LYS A 324 6.77 -32.02 -10.48
N ALA A 325 7.71 -32.58 -9.70
CA ALA A 325 9.12 -32.60 -10.08
C ALA A 325 9.36 -33.46 -11.33
N VAL A 326 8.73 -34.64 -11.41
CA VAL A 326 8.77 -35.52 -12.59
C VAL A 326 8.21 -34.83 -13.84
N ASP A 327 7.08 -34.15 -13.73
CA ASP A 327 6.43 -33.46 -14.85
C ASP A 327 7.27 -32.30 -15.40
N ASN A 328 8.08 -31.67 -14.55
CA ASN A 328 8.95 -30.56 -14.90
C ASN A 328 10.39 -30.99 -15.27
N ALA A 329 10.75 -32.25 -15.04
CA ALA A 329 12.10 -32.73 -15.32
C ALA A 329 12.35 -32.84 -16.83
N GLY A 330 13.39 -32.16 -17.28
CA GLY A 330 13.92 -32.28 -18.62
C GLY A 330 14.63 -33.60 -18.89
N LYS A 331 14.90 -33.85 -20.17
CA LYS A 331 15.65 -35.04 -20.62
C LYS A 331 17.05 -35.08 -19.99
N GLY A 332 17.34 -36.17 -19.30
CA GLY A 332 18.60 -36.46 -18.62
C GLY A 332 18.71 -35.84 -17.22
N GLU A 333 17.70 -35.11 -16.74
CA GLU A 333 17.73 -34.51 -15.42
C GLU A 333 17.53 -35.55 -14.31
N THR A 334 18.00 -35.18 -13.11
CA THR A 334 17.82 -35.99 -11.90
C THR A 334 16.77 -35.36 -11.02
N VAL A 335 15.71 -36.10 -10.75
CA VAL A 335 14.72 -35.79 -9.73
C VAL A 335 15.21 -36.38 -8.41
N THR A 336 15.53 -35.52 -7.44
CA THR A 336 16.03 -35.95 -6.13
C THR A 336 14.92 -35.85 -5.09
N LEU A 337 14.65 -36.95 -4.39
CA LEU A 337 13.67 -36.97 -3.30
C LEU A 337 14.30 -36.40 -2.01
N LEU A 338 13.62 -35.47 -1.35
CA LEU A 338 14.15 -34.74 -0.18
C LEU A 338 13.59 -35.24 1.16
N GLN A 339 12.38 -35.80 1.14
CA GLN A 339 11.70 -36.38 2.31
C GLN A 339 11.08 -37.73 1.98
N ASN A 340 10.76 -38.50 3.01
CA ASN A 340 9.97 -39.71 2.82
C ASN A 340 8.57 -39.29 2.36
N THR A 341 8.10 -39.88 1.27
CA THR A 341 6.88 -39.45 0.59
C THR A 341 5.98 -40.65 0.34
N ALA A 342 4.68 -40.48 0.61
CA ALA A 342 3.65 -41.39 0.13
C ALA A 342 2.91 -40.69 -1.01
N GLU A 343 3.13 -41.12 -2.24
CA GLU A 343 2.57 -40.50 -3.45
C GLU A 343 2.53 -41.50 -4.61
N ASP A 344 1.43 -41.51 -5.35
CA ASP A 344 1.32 -42.27 -6.59
C ASP A 344 1.88 -41.43 -7.71
N ILE A 345 2.95 -41.93 -8.32
CA ILE A 345 3.59 -41.24 -9.44
C ILE A 345 3.41 -41.99 -10.74
N VAL A 346 3.24 -41.22 -11.81
CA VAL A 346 3.25 -41.68 -13.19
C VAL A 346 4.49 -41.10 -13.86
N ILE A 347 5.37 -41.98 -14.32
CA ILE A 347 6.49 -41.61 -15.19
C ILE A 347 5.98 -41.61 -16.64
N PRO A 348 6.03 -40.47 -17.36
CA PRO A 348 5.60 -40.43 -18.77
C PRO A 348 6.36 -41.45 -19.64
N GLU A 349 5.69 -42.06 -20.62
CA GLU A 349 6.20 -43.18 -21.47
C GLU A 349 7.53 -42.88 -22.20
N ARG A 350 7.96 -41.61 -22.24
CA ARG A 350 9.21 -41.16 -22.87
C ARG A 350 10.06 -40.26 -21.96
N ALA A 351 9.75 -40.21 -20.67
CA ALA A 351 10.59 -39.51 -19.72
C ALA A 351 11.95 -40.22 -19.62
N GLU A 352 13.01 -39.53 -20.00
CA GLU A 352 14.39 -39.96 -19.79
C GLU A 352 14.91 -39.17 -18.59
N LEU A 353 14.62 -39.61 -17.36
CA LEU A 353 15.08 -38.95 -16.13
C LEU A 353 15.69 -39.98 -15.18
N THR A 354 16.47 -39.50 -14.21
CA THR A 354 16.94 -40.31 -13.08
C THR A 354 16.14 -39.96 -11.84
N LEU A 355 15.47 -40.93 -11.22
CA LEU A 355 14.89 -40.76 -9.90
C LEU A 355 15.93 -41.14 -8.83
N ASN A 356 16.48 -40.15 -8.14
CA ASN A 356 17.38 -40.33 -7.02
C ASN A 356 16.59 -40.28 -5.70
N LEU A 357 16.39 -41.44 -5.07
CA LEU A 357 15.68 -41.52 -3.80
C LEU A 357 16.47 -40.89 -2.63
N ASN A 358 17.76 -40.62 -2.78
CA ASN A 358 18.57 -39.91 -1.76
C ASN A 358 18.48 -40.53 -0.34
N GLY A 359 18.36 -41.85 -0.26
CA GLY A 359 18.17 -42.57 1.01
C GLY A 359 16.81 -42.37 1.67
N LYS A 360 15.82 -41.79 0.97
CA LYS A 360 14.43 -41.63 1.39
C LYS A 360 13.57 -42.78 0.89
N THR A 361 12.39 -42.91 1.48
CA THR A 361 11.37 -43.89 1.10
C THR A 361 10.28 -43.22 0.27
N LEU A 362 9.96 -43.81 -0.89
CA LEU A 362 8.76 -43.52 -1.66
C LEU A 362 7.79 -44.69 -1.49
N THR A 363 6.58 -44.41 -1.03
CA THR A 363 5.51 -45.39 -0.84
C THR A 363 4.33 -45.02 -1.74
N ASN A 364 3.78 -45.97 -2.49
CA ASN A 364 2.55 -45.76 -3.24
C ASN A 364 1.35 -45.80 -2.27
N HIS A 365 0.28 -45.04 -2.52
CA HIS A 365 -0.93 -45.02 -1.69
C HIS A 365 -1.71 -46.34 -1.76
N GLU A 366 -1.64 -47.05 -2.88
CA GLU A 366 -2.03 -48.44 -2.95
C GLU A 366 -0.77 -49.30 -2.74
N ASP A 367 -0.82 -50.34 -1.91
CA ASP A 367 0.30 -51.26 -1.61
C ASP A 367 0.74 -52.12 -2.84
N HIS A 368 0.86 -51.52 -4.02
CA HIS A 368 1.47 -52.11 -5.19
C HIS A 368 2.94 -51.71 -5.21
N THR A 369 3.78 -52.65 -4.81
CA THR A 369 5.24 -52.53 -4.91
C THR A 369 5.64 -52.37 -6.39
N ILE A 370 6.39 -51.30 -6.72
CA ILE A 370 7.05 -51.13 -8.03
C ILE A 370 8.08 -52.23 -8.26
#